data_AF-A0A1E7ER65-F1
#
_entry.id   AF-A0A1E7ER65-F1
#
_cell.length_a   1.000
_cell.length_b   1.000
_cell.length_c   1.000
_cell.angle_alpha   90.00
_cell.angle_beta   90.00
_cell.angle_gamma   90.00
#
_symmetry.space_group_name_H-M   'P 1'
#
loop_
_entity.id
_entity.type
_entity.pdbx_description
1 polymer ?
#
loop_
_entity_poly.entity_id
_entity_poly.type
_entity_poly.pdbx_seq_one_letter_code
_entity_poly.pdbx_strand_id
1 'polypeptide(L)'
;MDEIDDRLQQAEAAAAAAGTLHSTMKRNTMERKERIRMDEIDDRQQQAEAAADDDDDFIGVHGEGDASPTTEYASTVVSNMSTTTTTTTIASSTPAKILPTRSSSTVVPVSVDSDVNDVEEEKSVPVTTTDPTVLLEKQLQQAGVVLAEDIPYQLAKRVEVISVLEKHDEFHLRTRNKIDELVDAFLTRTKNDDSTDMLHISRYDRHQRAEAEAADPQQWQVECRRQRVELIVVLEKHDEFPLRTRNKINEMVDAFPTRTKNDIHDMFCNVHAYDDTGIDDGEIDLDSDRDTEAEVETALRVFPEVLSRRGGRSNMYPIQYIASRYSTMSFILLLARLALEFGLFEEEERGGLLIEGNYGDNILQYLVHEGGDEDADADEIIQNVLIRLRQMGYFKKEDIQEYGLVVLSCKYREISEIKFRFLVEWDPTSLIKTDGQTGRLPLHLAATHTIQNFRMVFEYGIRYYPKKKGISLLFQRSGFGPTPFLLACQISFRTYEEVFDPEDVMKVVEDILIRYSDTPINITEALITAAIDEDIHLNCVYFLLRREPDIVMKLLSVSPHRY
;
A
#
# COMPACT_ATOMS: atom_id res chain seq x y z
N MET A 1 -41.96 10.64 21.63
CA MET A 1 -40.96 10.37 22.69
C MET A 1 -40.71 8.88 22.78
N ASP A 2 -41.74 8.08 22.98
CA ASP A 2 -41.63 6.60 23.07
C ASP A 2 -40.90 5.94 21.87
N GLU A 3 -41.17 6.39 20.64
CA GLU A 3 -40.48 5.87 19.44
C GLU A 3 -38.98 6.26 19.36
N ILE A 4 -38.58 7.36 20.00
CA ILE A 4 -37.18 7.78 20.06
C ILE A 4 -36.44 6.96 21.11
N ASP A 5 -37.06 6.70 22.26
CA ASP A 5 -36.48 5.87 23.32
C ASP A 5 -36.30 4.41 22.86
N ASP A 6 -37.26 3.85 22.12
CA ASP A 6 -37.14 2.51 21.53
C ASP A 6 -35.98 2.43 20.52
N ARG A 7 -35.78 3.46 19.70
CA ARG A 7 -34.65 3.51 18.75
C ARG A 7 -33.31 3.70 19.45
N LEU A 8 -33.27 4.42 20.57
CA LEU A 8 -32.07 4.58 21.38
C LEU A 8 -31.67 3.26 22.03
N GLN A 9 -32.63 2.53 22.62
CA GLN A 9 -32.38 1.20 23.19
C GLN A 9 -31.93 0.17 22.14
N GLN A 10 -32.52 0.20 20.94
CA GLN A 10 -32.06 -0.66 19.85
C GLN A 10 -30.63 -0.33 19.40
N ALA A 11 -30.26 0.95 19.36
CA ALA A 11 -28.91 1.37 19.02
C ALA A 11 -27.88 0.95 20.09
N GLU A 12 -28.21 1.07 21.38
CA GLU A 12 -27.37 0.61 22.48
C GLU A 12 -27.19 -0.91 22.47
N ALA A 13 -28.27 -1.67 22.23
CA ALA A 13 -28.20 -3.12 22.11
C ALA A 13 -27.35 -3.57 20.91
N ALA A 14 -27.46 -2.87 19.77
CA ALA A 14 -26.63 -3.13 18.60
C ALA A 14 -25.15 -2.82 18.85
N ALA A 15 -24.84 -1.73 19.56
CA ALA A 15 -23.47 -1.39 19.95
C ALA A 15 -22.86 -2.43 20.92
N ALA A 16 -23.64 -2.91 21.90
CA ALA A 16 -23.21 -3.97 22.82
C ALA A 16 -22.96 -5.31 22.10
N ALA A 17 -23.82 -5.66 21.13
CA ALA A 17 -23.64 -6.85 20.31
C ALA A 17 -22.38 -6.77 19.43
N ALA A 18 -22.12 -5.60 18.83
CA ALA A 18 -20.91 -5.35 18.06
C ALA A 18 -19.64 -5.46 18.92
N GLY A 19 -19.65 -4.92 20.14
CA GLY A 19 -18.54 -5.08 21.10
C GLY A 19 -18.26 -6.54 21.48
N THR A 20 -19.32 -7.34 21.67
CA THR A 20 -19.20 -8.77 21.98
C THR A 20 -18.64 -9.58 20.81
N LEU A 21 -19.10 -9.28 19.58
CA LEU A 21 -18.60 -9.91 18.36
C LEU A 21 -17.12 -9.59 18.13
N HIS A 22 -16.72 -8.32 18.30
CA HIS A 22 -15.33 -7.90 18.16
C HIS A 22 -14.41 -8.58 19.19
N SER A 23 -14.84 -8.68 20.45
CA SER A 23 -14.09 -9.41 21.49
C SER A 23 -13.96 -10.91 21.17
N THR A 24 -14.99 -11.52 20.60
CA THR A 24 -14.98 -12.94 20.23
C THR A 24 -14.08 -13.20 19.03
N MET A 25 -14.08 -12.33 18.01
CA MET A 25 -13.15 -12.42 16.89
C MET A 25 -11.70 -12.29 17.37
N LYS A 26 -11.38 -11.31 18.22
CA LYS A 26 -10.04 -11.16 18.81
C LYS A 26 -9.58 -12.42 19.56
N ARG A 27 -10.46 -13.03 20.36
CA ARG A 27 -10.15 -14.29 21.06
C ARG A 27 -9.86 -15.43 20.08
N ASN A 28 -10.71 -15.61 19.06
CA ASN A 28 -10.53 -16.66 18.06
C ASN A 28 -9.24 -16.48 17.25
N THR A 29 -8.89 -15.23 16.88
CA THR A 29 -7.62 -14.92 16.20
C THR A 29 -6.42 -15.26 17.09
N MET A 30 -6.47 -14.91 18.38
CA MET A 30 -5.41 -15.24 19.33
C MET A 30 -5.24 -16.76 19.52
N GLU A 31 -6.35 -17.50 19.69
CA GLU A 31 -6.33 -18.96 19.78
C GLU A 31 -5.82 -19.65 18.50
N ARG A 32 -6.07 -19.04 17.32
CA ARG A 32 -5.54 -19.55 16.04
C ARG A 32 -4.03 -19.31 15.95
N LYS A 33 -3.55 -18.11 16.31
CA LYS A 33 -2.11 -17.80 16.36
C LYS A 33 -1.37 -18.72 17.35
N GLU A 34 -1.98 -19.03 18.50
CA GLU A 34 -1.38 -19.92 19.49
C GLU A 34 -1.30 -21.38 19.02
N ARG A 35 -2.30 -21.87 18.26
CA ARG A 35 -2.23 -23.21 17.64
C ARG A 35 -1.11 -23.29 16.59
N ILE A 36 -1.01 -22.30 15.70
CA ILE A 36 0.05 -22.26 14.69
C ILE A 36 1.44 -22.28 15.37
N ARG A 37 1.62 -21.49 16.43
CA ARG A 37 2.88 -21.48 17.19
C ARG A 37 3.20 -22.84 17.82
N MET A 38 2.19 -23.58 18.31
CA MET A 38 2.40 -24.92 18.87
C MET A 38 2.77 -25.93 17.78
N ASP A 39 2.12 -25.88 16.61
CA ASP A 39 2.46 -26.75 15.48
C ASP A 39 3.89 -26.49 14.99
N GLU A 40 4.34 -25.23 14.93
CA GLU A 40 5.73 -24.88 14.59
C GLU A 40 6.77 -25.39 15.62
N ILE A 41 6.40 -25.43 16.90
CA ILE A 41 7.27 -25.97 17.95
C ILE A 41 7.39 -27.49 17.79
N ASP A 42 6.28 -28.18 17.54
CA ASP A 42 6.25 -29.63 17.31
C ASP A 42 7.06 -30.00 16.05
N ASP A 43 6.95 -29.24 14.95
CA ASP A 43 7.72 -29.46 13.73
C ASP A 43 9.23 -29.27 13.97
N ARG A 44 9.62 -28.24 14.74
CA ARG A 44 11.03 -28.03 15.13
C ARG A 44 11.55 -29.15 16.02
N GLN A 45 10.72 -29.66 16.92
CA GLN A 45 11.10 -30.77 17.80
C GLN A 45 11.28 -32.06 16.99
N GLN A 46 10.38 -32.36 16.03
CA GLN A 46 10.53 -33.50 15.12
C GLN A 46 11.78 -33.40 14.24
N GLN A 47 12.09 -32.20 13.72
CA GLN A 47 13.33 -31.99 12.96
C GLN A 47 14.59 -32.18 13.81
N ALA A 48 14.57 -31.73 15.07
CA ALA A 48 15.68 -31.93 16.00
C ALA A 48 15.87 -33.42 16.37
N GLU A 49 14.78 -34.17 16.54
CA GLU A 49 14.83 -35.62 16.78
C GLU A 49 15.37 -36.37 15.54
N ALA A 50 14.91 -36.02 14.33
CA ALA A 50 15.41 -36.61 13.09
C ALA A 50 16.91 -36.33 12.84
N ALA A 51 17.41 -35.15 13.21
CA ALA A 51 18.82 -34.81 13.09
C ALA A 51 19.71 -35.54 14.11
N ALA A 52 19.16 -35.99 15.23
CA ALA A 52 19.91 -36.71 16.27
C ALA A 52 20.13 -38.21 15.93
N ASP A 53 19.28 -38.80 15.08
CA ASP A 53 19.36 -40.21 14.71
C ASP A 53 20.36 -40.51 13.56
N ASP A 54 20.86 -39.49 12.85
CA ASP A 54 21.77 -39.66 11.71
C ASP A 54 23.28 -39.68 12.08
N ASP A 55 23.64 -39.45 13.35
CA ASP A 55 25.05 -39.32 13.78
C ASP A 55 25.73 -40.64 14.24
N ASP A 56 25.00 -41.78 14.32
CA ASP A 56 25.52 -43.02 14.91
C ASP A 56 26.15 -44.03 13.91
N ASP A 57 26.14 -43.77 12.59
CA ASP A 57 26.51 -44.79 11.58
C ASP A 57 27.83 -44.56 10.81
N PHE A 58 28.72 -43.65 11.25
CA PHE A 58 30.00 -43.41 10.55
C PHE A 58 31.26 -43.70 11.40
N ILE A 59 31.45 -44.96 11.80
CA ILE A 59 32.78 -45.48 12.16
C ILE A 59 33.17 -46.64 11.25
N GLY A 60 34.09 -46.36 10.33
CA GLY A 60 35.07 -47.35 9.85
C GLY A 60 35.24 -47.42 8.34
N VAL A 61 36.43 -47.04 7.85
CA VAL A 61 37.49 -47.98 7.44
C VAL A 61 38.54 -47.22 6.61
N HIS A 62 39.80 -47.37 7.03
CA HIS A 62 41.02 -46.95 6.35
C HIS A 62 41.18 -47.52 4.93
N GLY A 63 41.88 -46.78 4.06
CA GLY A 63 42.50 -47.34 2.86
C GLY A 63 43.39 -46.34 2.13
N GLU A 64 44.71 -46.47 2.32
CA GLU A 64 45.79 -45.81 1.55
C GLU A 64 45.77 -46.26 0.08
N GLY A 65 46.33 -45.44 -0.84
CA GLY A 65 46.68 -45.92 -2.18
C GLY A 65 46.94 -44.86 -3.26
N ASP A 66 48.19 -44.39 -3.31
CA ASP A 66 49.04 -44.02 -4.46
C ASP A 66 48.51 -43.62 -5.87
N ALA A 67 49.31 -42.69 -6.43
CA ALA A 67 49.74 -42.52 -7.83
C ALA A 67 48.88 -41.69 -8.84
N SER A 68 49.51 -40.58 -9.29
CA SER A 68 49.32 -39.92 -10.61
C SER A 68 49.76 -40.84 -11.79
N PRO A 69 49.70 -40.47 -13.11
CA PRO A 69 49.41 -39.17 -13.74
C PRO A 69 48.62 -39.17 -15.10
N THR A 70 48.40 -37.95 -15.64
CA THR A 70 48.27 -37.55 -17.08
C THR A 70 47.14 -38.09 -17.95
N THR A 71 46.34 -37.20 -18.59
CA THR A 71 46.50 -36.80 -20.02
C THR A 71 45.39 -35.83 -20.48
N GLU A 72 45.80 -34.91 -21.36
CA GLU A 72 44.99 -34.03 -22.21
C GLU A 72 44.02 -34.81 -23.11
N TYR A 73 42.90 -34.20 -23.52
CA TYR A 73 42.70 -33.79 -24.92
C TYR A 73 41.41 -32.96 -25.09
N ALA A 74 41.53 -31.95 -25.95
CA ALA A 74 40.53 -30.96 -26.30
C ALA A 74 39.36 -31.50 -27.15
N SER A 75 38.23 -30.80 -27.12
CA SER A 75 37.48 -30.51 -28.35
C SER A 75 36.61 -29.25 -28.26
N THR A 76 36.96 -28.36 -29.17
CA THR A 76 36.31 -27.16 -29.66
C THR A 76 34.91 -27.44 -30.23
N VAL A 77 33.91 -26.62 -29.91
CA VAL A 77 32.80 -26.33 -30.84
C VAL A 77 32.50 -24.84 -30.84
N VAL A 78 32.77 -24.25 -32.00
CA VAL A 78 32.40 -22.92 -32.47
C VAL A 78 30.92 -22.95 -32.89
N SER A 79 30.14 -21.92 -32.53
CA SER A 79 28.98 -21.49 -33.33
C SER A 79 28.62 -20.03 -33.04
N ASN A 80 29.22 -19.17 -33.87
CA ASN A 80 28.65 -18.01 -34.57
C ASN A 80 27.42 -17.31 -33.97
N MET A 81 27.66 -16.14 -33.36
CA MET A 81 26.72 -15.03 -33.37
C MET A 81 26.77 -14.34 -34.74
N SER A 82 25.61 -14.14 -35.37
CA SER A 82 25.46 -13.26 -36.52
C SER A 82 24.47 -12.17 -36.16
N THR A 83 24.99 -10.96 -35.96
CA THR A 83 24.26 -9.72 -35.75
C THR A 83 23.93 -9.11 -37.10
N THR A 84 22.64 -9.03 -37.43
CA THR A 84 22.15 -8.26 -38.57
C THR A 84 21.51 -6.98 -38.06
N THR A 85 22.29 -5.90 -38.06
CA THR A 85 21.83 -4.54 -37.75
C THR A 85 21.14 -3.98 -38.99
N THR A 86 19.82 -3.80 -38.92
CA THR A 86 19.06 -3.12 -39.98
C THR A 86 18.65 -1.74 -39.47
N THR A 87 19.41 -0.73 -39.87
CA THR A 87 19.13 0.68 -39.60
C THR A 87 17.97 1.15 -40.49
N THR A 88 16.79 1.36 -39.91
CA THR A 88 15.67 2.02 -40.60
C THR A 88 15.45 3.39 -39.97
N THR A 89 15.87 4.42 -40.71
CA THR A 89 15.63 5.83 -40.40
C THR A 89 14.16 6.16 -40.67
N ILE A 90 13.38 6.41 -39.62
CA ILE A 90 12.03 6.96 -39.73
C ILE A 90 12.05 8.39 -39.21
N ALA A 91 11.74 9.32 -40.11
CA ALA A 91 11.62 10.75 -39.85
C ALA A 91 10.43 11.03 -38.91
N SER A 92 10.70 11.80 -37.86
CA SER A 92 9.69 12.31 -36.93
C SER A 92 8.89 13.44 -37.58
N SER A 93 7.62 13.19 -37.93
CA SER A 93 6.66 14.24 -38.26
C SER A 93 5.77 14.52 -37.03
N THR A 94 5.89 15.72 -36.49
CA THR A 94 5.03 16.28 -35.45
C THR A 94 3.60 16.51 -35.98
N PRO A 95 2.53 16.10 -35.29
CA PRO A 95 1.20 16.60 -35.56
C PRO A 95 0.83 17.73 -34.60
N ALA A 96 0.27 18.79 -35.18
CA ALA A 96 -0.21 19.99 -34.52
C ALA A 96 -1.38 19.70 -33.55
N LYS A 97 -1.36 20.39 -32.41
CA LYS A 97 -2.48 20.55 -31.48
C LYS A 97 -3.67 21.19 -32.21
N ILE A 98 -4.75 20.43 -32.40
CA ILE A 98 -6.08 20.94 -32.76
C ILE A 98 -6.89 21.04 -31.47
N LEU A 99 -7.27 22.26 -31.09
CA LEU A 99 -8.26 22.54 -30.05
C LEU A 99 -9.65 22.01 -30.49
N PRO A 100 -10.43 21.36 -29.61
CA PRO A 100 -11.85 21.22 -29.83
C PRO A 100 -12.59 22.47 -29.34
N THR A 101 -13.32 23.08 -30.27
CA THR A 101 -14.34 24.09 -30.02
C THR A 101 -15.48 23.53 -29.18
N ARG A 102 -15.86 24.31 -28.16
CA ARG A 102 -16.91 24.05 -27.19
C ARG A 102 -18.29 24.16 -27.85
N SER A 103 -18.98 23.04 -28.03
CA SER A 103 -20.37 23.02 -28.50
C SER A 103 -21.33 23.20 -27.33
N SER A 104 -22.13 24.25 -27.42
CA SER A 104 -23.24 24.60 -26.52
C SER A 104 -24.33 23.52 -26.56
N SER A 105 -24.69 22.97 -25.39
CA SER A 105 -25.89 22.16 -25.22
C SER A 105 -26.85 22.90 -24.28
N THR A 106 -28.01 23.20 -24.84
CA THR A 106 -29.15 23.86 -24.23
C THR A 106 -29.80 22.94 -23.20
N VAL A 107 -29.78 23.34 -21.92
CA VAL A 107 -30.52 22.66 -20.84
C VAL A 107 -31.80 23.45 -20.56
N VAL A 108 -32.92 22.73 -20.63
CA VAL A 108 -34.28 23.18 -20.27
C VAL A 108 -34.37 23.29 -18.74
N PRO A 109 -34.96 24.35 -18.17
CA PRO A 109 -35.15 24.44 -16.73
C PRO A 109 -36.39 23.65 -16.30
N VAL A 110 -36.20 22.76 -15.33
CA VAL A 110 -37.28 22.20 -14.52
C VAL A 110 -37.37 23.05 -13.26
N SER A 111 -38.47 23.77 -13.12
CA SER A 111 -38.83 24.52 -11.92
C SER A 111 -39.23 23.55 -10.81
N VAL A 112 -38.56 23.64 -9.65
CA VAL A 112 -39.04 23.06 -8.40
C VAL A 112 -39.05 24.18 -7.37
N ASP A 113 -40.21 24.36 -6.76
CA ASP A 113 -40.54 25.37 -5.77
C ASP A 113 -39.62 25.26 -4.53
N SER A 114 -39.07 26.41 -4.14
CA SER A 114 -38.30 26.60 -2.91
C SER A 114 -39.20 27.18 -1.82
N ASP A 115 -39.56 26.34 -0.84
CA ASP A 115 -40.12 26.81 0.42
C ASP A 115 -39.01 27.20 1.40
N VAL A 116 -39.32 28.30 2.08
CA VAL A 116 -38.55 29.12 3.01
C VAL A 116 -38.12 28.34 4.25
N ASN A 117 -36.85 28.46 4.64
CA ASN A 117 -36.43 28.40 6.04
C ASN A 117 -35.23 29.32 6.25
N ASP A 118 -35.49 30.43 6.94
CA ASP A 118 -34.51 31.31 7.53
C ASP A 118 -33.70 30.54 8.59
N VAL A 119 -32.37 30.49 8.41
CA VAL A 119 -31.43 30.09 9.47
C VAL A 119 -30.47 31.24 9.66
N GLU A 120 -30.39 31.71 10.90
CA GLU A 120 -29.60 32.86 11.33
C GLU A 120 -28.11 32.68 11.02
N GLU A 121 -27.55 33.73 10.46
CA GLU A 121 -26.14 33.91 10.13
C GLU A 121 -25.35 34.19 11.42
N GLU A 122 -24.84 33.14 12.08
CA GLU A 122 -23.83 33.29 13.13
C GLU A 122 -22.51 33.78 12.52
N LYS A 123 -22.19 35.05 12.79
CA LYS A 123 -20.88 35.65 12.53
C LYS A 123 -19.81 34.88 13.30
N SER A 124 -19.05 34.06 12.58
CA SER A 124 -17.80 33.48 13.07
C SER A 124 -16.79 34.60 13.34
N VAL A 125 -16.41 34.72 14.61
CA VAL A 125 -15.29 35.57 15.04
C VAL A 125 -14.00 34.89 14.59
N PRO A 126 -13.08 35.58 13.90
CA PRO A 126 -11.81 34.98 13.51
C PRO A 126 -10.97 34.77 14.77
N VAL A 127 -10.76 33.50 15.13
CA VAL A 127 -9.77 33.11 16.15
C VAL A 127 -8.40 33.24 15.50
N THR A 128 -7.77 34.41 15.69
CA THR A 128 -6.36 34.60 15.33
C THR A 128 -5.49 33.89 16.36
N THR A 129 -5.07 32.67 16.06
CA THR A 129 -3.95 32.02 16.74
C THR A 129 -2.66 32.72 16.31
N THR A 130 -2.24 33.72 17.09
CA THR A 130 -0.95 34.39 16.88
C THR A 130 0.18 33.41 17.22
N ASP A 131 0.98 33.08 16.20
CA ASP A 131 2.20 32.29 16.33
C ASP A 131 3.13 32.91 17.40
N PRO A 132 3.55 32.15 18.44
CA PRO A 132 4.45 32.63 19.49
C PRO A 132 5.75 33.24 18.96
N THR A 133 6.27 32.77 17.81
CA THR A 133 7.48 33.33 17.21
C THR A 133 7.26 34.73 16.67
N VAL A 134 6.11 35.02 16.07
CA VAL A 134 5.75 36.35 15.55
C VAL A 134 5.58 37.38 16.67
N LEU A 135 5.08 36.95 17.83
CA LEU A 135 4.95 37.84 19.00
C LEU A 135 6.33 38.23 19.57
N LEU A 136 7.25 37.26 19.65
CA LEU A 136 8.61 37.48 20.15
C LEU A 136 9.43 38.33 19.19
N GLU A 137 9.31 38.09 17.88
CA GLU A 137 10.01 38.85 16.84
C GLU A 137 9.57 40.33 16.83
N LYS A 138 8.26 40.61 17.02
CA LYS A 138 7.74 41.97 17.19
C LYS A 138 8.25 42.66 18.45
N GLN A 139 8.34 41.94 19.57
CA GLN A 139 8.85 42.51 20.82
C GLN A 139 10.35 42.84 20.73
N LEU A 140 11.14 42.01 20.04
CA LEU A 140 12.57 42.23 19.83
C LEU A 140 12.84 43.36 18.81
N GLN A 141 12.05 43.47 17.74
CA GLN A 141 12.13 44.60 16.81
C GLN A 141 11.79 45.94 17.48
N GLN A 142 10.81 45.97 18.39
CA GLN A 142 10.49 47.17 19.17
C GLN A 142 11.60 47.59 20.15
N ALA A 143 12.50 46.69 20.53
CA ALA A 143 13.62 46.97 21.44
C ALA A 143 14.86 47.55 20.75
N GLY A 144 14.87 47.69 19.40
CA GLY A 144 16.01 48.27 18.66
C GLY A 144 17.30 47.42 18.73
N VAL A 145 17.19 46.14 19.09
CA VAL A 145 18.32 45.22 19.14
C VAL A 145 18.59 44.73 17.72
N VAL A 146 19.68 45.17 17.11
CA VAL A 146 20.23 44.56 15.90
C VAL A 146 20.81 43.22 16.31
N LEU A 147 19.97 42.18 16.28
CA LEU A 147 20.42 40.82 16.51
C LEU A 147 21.27 40.39 15.30
N ALA A 148 22.39 39.72 15.57
CA ALA A 148 22.98 38.86 14.55
C ALA A 148 21.90 37.90 14.07
N GLU A 149 21.76 37.71 12.77
CA GLU A 149 20.72 36.88 12.12
C GLU A 149 20.65 35.44 12.70
N ASP A 150 21.70 35.00 13.39
CA ASP A 150 21.83 33.67 14.00
C ASP A 150 21.10 33.50 15.35
N ILE A 151 20.80 34.57 16.10
CA ILE A 151 20.18 34.45 17.45
C ILE A 151 18.75 33.92 17.39
N PRO A 152 17.87 34.41 16.48
CA PRO A 152 16.52 33.86 16.33
C PRO A 152 16.54 32.37 15.95
N TYR A 153 17.47 31.96 15.10
CA TYR A 153 17.59 30.57 14.64
C TYR A 153 17.92 29.60 15.79
N GLN A 154 18.93 29.90 16.60
CA GLN A 154 19.32 29.04 17.72
C GLN A 154 18.27 28.99 18.84
N LEU A 155 17.50 30.07 19.04
CA LEU A 155 16.37 30.03 19.96
C LEU A 155 15.25 29.13 19.44
N ALA A 156 14.90 29.23 18.15
CA ALA A 156 13.88 28.37 17.54
C ALA A 156 14.26 26.88 17.63
N LYS A 157 15.52 26.53 17.35
CA LYS A 157 16.03 25.16 17.48
C LYS A 157 15.98 24.63 18.92
N ARG A 158 16.28 25.47 19.92
CA ARG A 158 16.12 25.08 21.33
C ARG A 158 14.67 24.79 21.68
N VAL A 159 13.73 25.62 21.23
CA VAL A 159 12.30 25.40 21.44
C VAL A 159 11.83 24.11 20.77
N GLU A 160 12.32 23.80 19.56
CA GLU A 160 12.07 22.55 18.86
C GLU A 160 12.55 21.34 19.67
N VAL A 161 13.79 21.36 20.19
CA VAL A 161 14.32 20.28 21.06
C VAL A 161 13.49 20.13 22.33
N ILE A 162 13.13 21.24 23.00
CA ILE A 162 12.29 21.19 24.20
C ILE A 162 10.94 20.54 23.88
N SER A 163 10.29 20.91 22.77
CA SER A 163 9.03 20.29 22.37
C SER A 163 9.14 18.78 22.12
N VAL A 164 10.25 18.30 21.57
CA VAL A 164 10.52 16.85 21.40
C VAL A 164 10.64 16.17 22.77
N LEU A 165 11.36 16.80 23.70
CA LEU A 165 11.58 16.23 25.04
C LEU A 165 10.29 16.21 25.87
N GLU A 166 9.44 17.22 25.76
CA GLU A 166 8.15 17.29 26.45
C GLU A 166 7.17 16.21 25.97
N LYS A 167 7.17 15.92 24.66
CA LYS A 167 6.32 14.88 24.05
C LYS A 167 6.92 13.48 24.10
N HIS A 168 8.07 13.29 24.76
CA HIS A 168 8.81 12.02 24.74
C HIS A 168 7.93 10.79 24.96
N ASP A 169 7.08 10.81 25.98
CA ASP A 169 6.28 9.64 26.37
C ASP A 169 5.13 9.33 25.39
N GLU A 170 4.86 10.23 24.44
CA GLU A 170 3.88 10.07 23.36
C GLU A 170 4.49 9.48 22.08
N PHE A 171 5.82 9.37 21.97
CA PHE A 171 6.47 8.76 20.80
C PHE A 171 6.46 7.23 20.85
N HIS A 172 6.57 6.61 19.68
CA HIS A 172 6.81 5.17 19.56
C HIS A 172 8.10 4.76 20.28
N LEU A 173 8.14 3.55 20.83
CA LEU A 173 9.23 3.00 21.64
C LEU A 173 10.61 3.16 20.99
N ARG A 174 10.74 2.89 19.69
CA ARG A 174 12.01 3.07 18.95
C ARG A 174 12.51 4.52 19.05
N THR A 175 11.64 5.47 18.74
CA THR A 175 11.98 6.90 18.76
C THR A 175 12.25 7.37 20.19
N ARG A 176 11.53 6.87 21.20
CA ARG A 176 11.84 7.11 22.62
C ARG A 176 13.25 6.68 22.99
N ASN A 177 13.59 5.43 22.67
CA ASN A 177 14.92 4.89 22.93
C ASN A 177 16.00 5.72 22.22
N LYS A 178 15.74 6.20 21.01
CA LYS A 178 16.66 7.08 20.30
C LYS A 178 16.79 8.45 20.96
N ILE A 179 15.69 9.03 21.41
CA ILE A 179 15.70 10.31 22.14
C ILE A 179 16.50 10.16 23.44
N ASP A 180 16.27 9.10 24.23
CA ASP A 180 17.01 8.84 25.46
C ASP A 180 18.52 8.65 25.19
N GLU A 181 18.91 7.97 24.10
CA GLU A 181 20.31 7.88 23.65
C GLU A 181 20.91 9.27 23.36
N LEU A 182 20.17 10.14 22.67
CA LEU A 182 20.61 11.48 22.33
C LEU A 182 20.69 12.39 23.57
N VAL A 183 19.76 12.24 24.52
CA VAL A 183 19.76 12.96 25.80
C VAL A 183 21.00 12.61 26.61
N ASP A 184 21.31 11.33 26.75
CA ASP A 184 22.49 10.87 27.49
C ASP A 184 23.80 11.37 26.83
N ALA A 185 23.89 11.29 25.49
CA ALA A 185 25.02 11.81 24.75
C ALA A 185 25.19 13.33 24.94
N PHE A 186 24.08 14.09 24.97
CA PHE A 186 24.07 15.52 25.20
C PHE A 186 24.57 15.87 26.60
N LEU A 187 24.03 15.21 27.64
CA LEU A 187 24.40 15.44 29.04
C LEU A 187 25.85 15.04 29.30
N THR A 188 26.32 13.94 28.72
CA THR A 188 27.72 13.49 28.86
C THR A 188 28.69 14.50 28.24
N ARG A 189 28.38 15.05 27.06
CA ARG A 189 29.21 16.05 26.37
C ARG A 189 29.19 17.43 27.02
N THR A 190 28.11 17.79 27.72
CA THR A 190 28.07 19.05 28.50
C THR A 190 28.83 18.96 29.81
N LYS A 191 28.89 17.77 30.44
CA LYS A 191 29.62 17.52 31.70
C LYS A 191 31.13 17.37 31.49
N ASN A 192 31.55 16.74 30.40
CA ASN A 192 32.96 16.50 30.10
C ASN A 192 33.52 17.68 29.28
N ASP A 193 34.41 18.47 29.89
CA ASP A 193 34.98 19.64 29.21
C ASP A 193 36.05 19.26 28.17
N ASP A 194 36.51 18.00 28.20
CA ASP A 194 37.54 17.43 27.33
C ASP A 194 36.94 16.85 26.05
N SER A 195 37.36 17.36 24.89
CA SER A 195 36.59 17.33 23.64
C SER A 195 36.88 16.17 22.68
N THR A 196 37.63 15.13 23.08
CA THR A 196 38.42 14.41 22.07
C THR A 196 37.96 13.01 21.68
N ASP A 197 37.03 12.33 22.38
CA ASP A 197 36.62 11.00 21.89
C ASP A 197 35.25 10.59 22.43
N MET A 198 34.20 10.66 21.61
CA MET A 198 32.85 10.26 22.04
C MET A 198 31.95 9.67 20.93
N LEU A 199 32.46 9.45 19.70
CA LEU A 199 31.71 8.68 18.69
C LEU A 199 31.71 7.16 19.00
N HIS A 200 32.40 6.75 20.07
CA HIS A 200 32.38 5.40 20.64
C HIS A 200 31.54 5.31 21.92
N ILE A 201 30.34 5.90 21.96
CA ILE A 201 29.28 5.32 22.82
C ILE A 201 28.99 3.95 22.20
N SER A 202 29.70 2.97 22.74
CA SER A 202 29.93 1.65 22.17
C SER A 202 28.63 0.86 22.11
N ARG A 203 28.54 -0.12 21.19
CA ARG A 203 27.55 -1.22 21.30
C ARG A 203 27.51 -1.82 22.71
N TYR A 204 28.62 -1.72 23.45
CA TYR A 204 28.76 -2.14 24.84
C TYR A 204 27.85 -1.37 25.82
N ASP A 205 27.63 -0.06 25.62
CA ASP A 205 26.71 0.71 26.47
C ASP A 205 25.25 0.33 26.18
N ARG A 206 24.91 -0.01 24.93
CA ARG A 206 23.57 -0.54 24.63
C ARG A 206 23.31 -1.85 25.36
N HIS A 207 24.29 -2.75 25.42
CA HIS A 207 24.14 -4.03 26.11
C HIS A 207 23.96 -3.84 27.62
N GLN A 208 24.76 -2.96 28.24
CA GLN A 208 24.60 -2.62 29.66
C GLN A 208 23.27 -1.94 29.96
N ARG A 209 22.78 -1.07 29.06
CA ARG A 209 21.46 -0.45 29.19
C ARG A 209 20.35 -1.49 29.08
N ALA A 210 20.43 -2.40 28.10
CA ALA A 210 19.45 -3.49 27.98
C ALA A 210 19.44 -4.39 29.22
N GLU A 211 20.61 -4.69 29.80
CA GLU A 211 20.71 -5.44 31.06
C GLU A 211 20.14 -4.67 32.26
N ALA A 212 20.41 -3.37 32.37
CA ALA A 212 19.87 -2.52 33.44
C ALA A 212 18.35 -2.34 33.31
N GLU A 213 17.85 -2.15 32.10
CA GLU A 213 16.42 -2.08 31.78
C GLU A 213 15.73 -3.41 32.10
N ALA A 214 16.34 -4.55 31.78
CA ALA A 214 15.81 -5.86 32.11
C ALA A 214 15.82 -6.15 33.63
N ALA A 215 16.75 -5.57 34.38
CA ALA A 215 16.86 -5.76 35.83
C ALA A 215 15.79 -4.97 36.61
N ASP A 216 15.55 -3.71 36.22
CA ASP A 216 14.49 -2.87 36.82
C ASP A 216 13.95 -1.83 35.80
N PRO A 217 12.91 -2.20 35.01
CA PRO A 217 12.35 -1.31 34.00
C PRO A 217 11.80 0.00 34.57
N GLN A 218 11.30 -0.01 35.81
CA GLN A 218 10.73 1.19 36.44
C GLN A 218 11.82 2.17 36.83
N GLN A 219 12.90 1.68 37.44
CA GLN A 219 14.04 2.52 37.80
C GLN A 219 14.69 3.15 36.56
N TRP A 220 14.83 2.38 35.47
CA TRP A 220 15.35 2.87 34.20
C TRP A 220 14.50 4.01 33.62
N GLN A 221 13.17 3.85 33.58
CA GLN A 221 12.27 4.89 33.07
C GLN A 221 12.32 6.17 33.92
N VAL A 222 12.43 6.05 35.25
CA VAL A 222 12.56 7.21 36.15
C VAL A 222 13.87 7.95 35.89
N GLU A 223 14.97 7.23 35.68
CA GLU A 223 16.27 7.83 35.38
C GLU A 223 16.25 8.55 34.02
N CYS A 224 15.72 7.92 32.97
CA CYS A 224 15.57 8.56 31.66
C CYS A 224 14.73 9.85 31.76
N ARG A 225 13.60 9.80 32.48
CA ARG A 225 12.76 10.98 32.73
C ARG A 225 13.51 12.08 33.49
N ARG A 226 14.33 11.71 34.48
CA ARG A 226 15.17 12.65 35.23
C ARG A 226 16.17 13.34 34.30
N GLN A 227 16.83 12.59 33.42
CA GLN A 227 17.78 13.11 32.45
C GLN A 227 17.12 14.07 31.45
N ARG A 228 15.91 13.75 30.96
CA ARG A 228 15.14 14.65 30.08
C ARG A 228 14.83 15.99 30.75
N VAL A 229 14.37 15.97 32.00
CA VAL A 229 14.10 17.20 32.76
C VAL A 229 15.39 17.99 33.01
N GLU A 230 16.49 17.31 33.31
CA GLU A 230 17.81 17.93 33.45
C GLU A 230 18.23 18.65 32.15
N LEU A 231 18.03 18.01 30.99
CA LEU A 231 18.33 18.60 29.68
C LEU A 231 17.45 19.82 29.38
N ILE A 232 16.14 19.76 29.65
CA ILE A 232 15.23 20.91 29.46
C ILE A 232 15.75 22.12 30.26
N VAL A 233 16.12 21.92 31.53
CA VAL A 233 16.66 23.00 32.38
C VAL A 233 17.98 23.56 31.82
N VAL A 234 18.85 22.72 31.26
CA VAL A 234 20.10 23.17 30.60
C VAL A 234 19.78 24.04 29.38
N LEU A 235 18.78 23.66 28.58
CA LEU A 235 18.37 24.42 27.39
C LEU A 235 17.72 25.77 27.74
N GLU A 236 16.89 25.80 28.79
CA GLU A 236 16.27 27.03 29.31
C GLU A 236 17.31 28.03 29.84
N LYS A 237 18.35 27.53 30.51
CA LYS A 237 19.43 28.36 31.08
C LYS A 237 20.58 28.64 30.11
N HIS A 238 20.44 28.29 28.84
CA HIS A 238 21.51 28.40 27.85
C HIS A 238 22.23 29.76 27.87
N ASP A 239 21.50 30.88 28.00
CA ASP A 239 22.10 32.22 27.92
C ASP A 239 22.91 32.62 29.15
N GLU A 240 22.83 31.85 30.24
CA GLU A 240 23.62 32.02 31.46
C GLU A 240 25.01 31.37 31.36
N PHE A 241 25.24 30.49 30.37
CA PHE A 241 26.50 29.76 30.25
C PHE A 241 27.62 30.58 29.56
N PRO A 242 28.91 30.28 29.87
CA PRO A 242 30.04 30.83 29.13
C PRO A 242 29.94 30.57 27.63
N LEU A 243 30.47 31.48 26.80
CA LEU A 243 30.38 31.40 25.33
C LEU A 243 30.85 30.05 24.76
N ARG A 244 31.93 29.48 25.32
CA ARG A 244 32.46 28.17 24.89
C ARG A 244 31.43 27.06 25.09
N THR A 245 30.73 27.04 26.22
CA THR A 245 29.69 26.06 26.55
C THR A 245 28.45 26.28 25.70
N ARG A 246 28.04 27.54 25.49
CA ARG A 246 26.93 27.89 24.59
C ARG A 246 27.15 27.38 23.17
N ASN A 247 28.36 27.55 22.62
CA ASN A 247 28.67 27.04 21.28
C ASN A 247 28.58 25.50 21.19
N LYS A 248 29.02 24.77 22.23
CA LYS A 248 28.85 23.31 22.30
C LYS A 248 27.37 22.91 22.37
N ILE A 249 26.58 23.63 23.18
CA ILE A 249 25.13 23.41 23.28
C ILE A 249 24.45 23.63 21.94
N ASN A 250 24.74 24.74 21.25
CA ASN A 250 24.18 25.05 19.93
C ASN A 250 24.50 23.95 18.90
N GLU A 251 25.74 23.46 18.84
CA GLU A 251 26.12 22.35 17.94
C GLU A 251 25.26 21.09 18.19
N MET A 252 25.00 20.77 19.47
CA MET A 252 24.18 19.61 19.83
C MET A 252 22.69 19.85 19.60
N VAL A 253 22.20 21.07 19.86
CA VAL A 253 20.84 21.50 19.58
C VAL A 253 20.54 21.45 18.07
N ASP A 254 21.51 21.74 17.21
CA ASP A 254 21.37 21.59 15.75
C ASP A 254 21.37 20.10 15.33
N ALA A 255 22.23 19.28 15.94
CA ALA A 255 22.35 17.87 15.61
C ALA A 255 21.17 17.02 16.11
N PHE A 256 20.54 17.40 17.24
CA PHE A 256 19.53 16.59 17.91
C PHE A 256 18.26 16.40 17.06
N PRO A 257 17.55 17.45 16.59
CA PRO A 257 16.37 17.29 15.74
C PRO A 257 16.71 16.57 14.43
N THR A 258 17.88 16.86 13.84
CA THR A 258 18.34 16.20 12.61
C THR A 258 18.46 14.69 12.80
N ARG A 259 19.03 14.23 13.93
CA ARG A 259 19.17 12.80 14.23
C ARG A 259 17.83 12.14 14.55
N THR A 260 16.97 12.80 15.32
CA THR A 260 15.62 12.30 15.63
C THR A 260 14.78 12.17 14.36
N LYS A 261 14.80 13.20 13.49
CA LYS A 261 14.14 13.19 12.19
C LYS A 261 14.65 12.06 11.29
N ASN A 262 15.97 11.83 11.28
CA ASN A 262 16.54 10.72 10.53
C ASN A 262 16.05 9.37 11.06
N ASP A 263 16.06 9.17 12.37
CA ASP A 263 15.56 7.92 12.97
C ASP A 263 14.07 7.69 12.68
N ILE A 264 13.23 8.73 12.75
CA ILE A 264 11.81 8.63 12.41
C ILE A 264 11.61 8.29 10.92
N HIS A 265 12.41 8.88 10.03
CA HIS A 265 12.34 8.58 8.60
C HIS A 265 12.85 7.17 8.28
N ASP A 266 13.93 6.73 8.94
CA ASP A 266 14.48 5.39 8.82
C ASP A 266 13.46 4.36 9.32
N MET A 267 12.71 4.65 10.39
CA MET A 267 11.58 3.81 10.84
C MET A 267 10.55 3.54 9.75
N PHE A 268 10.33 4.47 8.80
CA PHE A 268 9.42 4.27 7.68
C PHE A 268 10.09 3.69 6.43
N CYS A 269 11.35 4.01 6.17
CA CYS A 269 12.01 3.77 4.89
C CYS A 269 13.10 2.69 4.94
N ASN A 270 13.50 2.24 6.13
CA ASN A 270 14.56 1.25 6.29
C ASN A 270 14.01 -0.15 6.00
N VAL A 271 13.90 -0.46 4.72
CA VAL A 271 13.82 -1.85 4.27
C VAL A 271 15.20 -2.43 4.47
N HIS A 272 15.37 -3.16 5.58
CA HIS A 272 16.38 -4.22 5.68
C HIS A 272 16.08 -5.21 4.56
N ALA A 273 16.49 -4.84 3.36
CA ALA A 273 16.41 -5.65 2.18
C ALA A 273 17.45 -6.72 2.42
N TYR A 274 17.01 -7.81 3.10
CA TYR A 274 17.75 -8.99 3.49
C TYR A 274 19.15 -8.96 2.89
N ASP A 275 20.07 -8.24 3.54
CA ASP A 275 21.45 -8.32 3.12
C ASP A 275 21.79 -9.76 3.44
N ASP A 276 22.09 -10.54 2.41
CA ASP A 276 22.31 -12.00 2.33
C ASP A 276 23.21 -12.58 3.45
N THR A 277 23.80 -11.69 4.26
CA THR A 277 24.46 -11.94 5.53
C THR A 277 23.60 -12.62 6.58
N GLY A 278 22.26 -12.56 6.52
CA GLY A 278 21.37 -13.25 7.46
C GLY A 278 21.49 -12.78 8.91
N ILE A 279 22.16 -11.66 9.16
CA ILE A 279 22.28 -11.07 10.49
C ILE A 279 21.05 -10.19 10.70
N ASP A 280 20.05 -10.75 11.37
CA ASP A 280 18.96 -10.00 11.98
C ASP A 280 19.58 -9.04 13.00
N ASP A 281 19.75 -7.79 12.63
CA ASP A 281 20.28 -6.75 13.51
C ASP A 281 19.24 -6.26 14.53
N GLY A 282 18.06 -6.91 14.57
CA GLY A 282 16.99 -6.62 15.52
C GLY A 282 16.50 -5.18 15.40
N GLU A 283 16.74 -4.51 14.27
CA GLU A 283 16.23 -3.17 14.06
C GLU A 283 14.72 -3.26 13.89
N ILE A 284 14.02 -2.75 14.90
CA ILE A 284 12.59 -2.84 15.01
C ILE A 284 11.94 -1.93 13.95
N ASP A 285 11.44 -2.55 12.90
CA ASP A 285 10.58 -1.94 11.89
C ASP A 285 9.23 -1.52 12.50
N LEU A 286 8.59 -0.51 11.90
CA LEU A 286 7.22 -0.12 12.26
C LEU A 286 6.28 -1.34 12.15
N ASP A 287 5.39 -1.51 13.12
CA ASP A 287 4.52 -2.68 13.23
C ASP A 287 3.17 -2.27 13.84
N SER A 288 2.07 -2.48 13.12
CA SER A 288 0.73 -2.10 13.61
C SER A 288 0.18 -2.96 14.75
N ASP A 289 0.77 -4.12 15.03
CA ASP A 289 0.44 -4.91 16.23
C ASP A 289 1.09 -4.32 17.50
N ARG A 290 2.21 -3.60 17.34
CA ARG A 290 2.98 -3.01 18.44
C ARG A 290 2.76 -1.50 18.59
N ASP A 291 2.66 -0.80 17.47
CA ASP A 291 2.76 0.65 17.38
C ASP A 291 1.38 1.23 17.14
N THR A 292 1.05 2.31 17.86
CA THR A 292 -0.28 2.93 17.75
C THR A 292 -0.28 4.07 16.75
N GLU A 293 -1.44 4.32 16.11
CA GLU A 293 -1.60 5.49 15.22
C GLU A 293 -1.27 6.81 15.94
N ALA A 294 -1.56 6.93 17.24
CA ALA A 294 -1.30 8.13 18.03
C ALA A 294 0.21 8.39 18.22
N GLU A 295 1.01 7.34 18.45
CA GLU A 295 2.47 7.46 18.57
C GLU A 295 3.11 7.90 17.25
N VAL A 296 2.68 7.27 16.15
CA VAL A 296 3.14 7.61 14.79
C VAL A 296 2.70 9.02 14.41
N GLU A 297 1.46 9.39 14.70
CA GLU A 297 0.91 10.73 14.47
C GLU A 297 1.72 11.79 15.22
N THR A 298 2.01 11.54 16.49
CA THR A 298 2.80 12.47 17.32
C THR A 298 4.17 12.73 16.70
N ALA A 299 4.87 11.68 16.25
CA ALA A 299 6.16 11.81 15.59
C ALA A 299 6.07 12.66 14.32
N LEU A 300 5.05 12.42 13.49
CA LEU A 300 4.82 13.14 12.25
C LEU A 300 4.36 14.59 12.46
N ARG A 301 3.63 14.89 13.53
CA ARG A 301 3.27 16.28 13.86
C ARG A 301 4.46 17.10 14.35
N VAL A 302 5.47 16.45 14.94
CA VAL A 302 6.70 17.12 15.35
C VAL A 302 7.64 17.33 14.16
N PHE A 303 7.71 16.38 13.23
CA PHE A 303 8.56 16.44 12.03
C PHE A 303 7.78 16.14 10.74
N PRO A 304 6.86 17.02 10.31
CA PRO A 304 5.97 16.75 9.18
C PRO A 304 6.73 16.51 7.87
N GLU A 305 7.85 17.18 7.68
CA GLU A 305 8.66 17.10 6.46
C GLU A 305 9.36 15.74 6.27
N VAL A 306 9.26 14.83 7.25
CA VAL A 306 9.63 13.42 7.05
C VAL A 306 8.79 12.79 5.94
N LEU A 307 7.51 13.13 5.83
CA LEU A 307 6.58 12.52 4.87
C LEU A 307 6.91 12.83 3.40
N SER A 308 7.48 14.00 3.12
CA SER A 308 7.90 14.40 1.77
C SER A 308 9.38 14.13 1.48
N ARG A 309 10.11 13.56 2.45
CA ARG A 309 11.51 13.21 2.26
C ARG A 309 11.62 11.83 1.62
N ARG A 310 12.18 11.77 0.41
CA ARG A 310 12.55 10.50 -0.21
C ARG A 310 13.79 9.90 0.48
N GLY A 311 13.88 8.58 0.52
CA GLY A 311 15.12 7.90 0.91
C GLY A 311 15.05 6.40 0.76
N GLY A 312 15.86 5.69 1.55
CA GLY A 312 16.09 4.25 1.40
C GLY A 312 16.74 3.87 0.06
N ARG A 313 16.92 2.55 -0.16
CA ARG A 313 17.58 2.02 -1.38
C ARG A 313 16.85 2.37 -2.67
N SER A 314 15.54 2.58 -2.58
CA SER A 314 14.66 2.85 -3.72
C SER A 314 14.33 4.33 -3.89
N ASN A 315 14.85 5.22 -3.04
CA ASN A 315 14.55 6.67 -3.12
C ASN A 315 13.02 6.97 -3.19
N MET A 316 12.25 6.22 -2.40
CA MET A 316 10.79 6.29 -2.33
C MET A 316 10.33 7.17 -1.16
N TYR A 317 9.06 7.60 -1.20
CA TYR A 317 8.44 8.28 -0.06
C TYR A 317 8.06 7.28 1.04
N PRO A 318 7.97 7.71 2.31
CA PRO A 318 7.52 6.88 3.43
C PRO A 318 6.22 6.11 3.16
N ILE A 319 5.22 6.76 2.56
CA ILE A 319 3.93 6.09 2.25
C ILE A 319 4.08 4.93 1.24
N GLN A 320 5.05 5.02 0.33
CA GLN A 320 5.36 3.95 -0.64
C GLN A 320 6.06 2.77 0.04
N TYR A 321 6.94 3.02 1.01
CA TYR A 321 7.58 1.96 1.80
C TYR A 321 6.60 1.23 2.71
N ILE A 322 5.70 1.97 3.34
CA ILE A 322 4.65 1.37 4.18
C ILE A 322 3.68 0.52 3.34
N ALA A 323 3.40 0.94 2.11
CA ALA A 323 2.52 0.18 1.22
C ALA A 323 3.11 -1.14 0.72
N SER A 324 4.41 -1.38 0.87
CA SER A 324 5.04 -2.67 0.54
C SER A 324 5.16 -3.62 1.73
N ARG A 325 4.48 -3.34 2.85
CA ARG A 325 4.58 -4.12 4.09
C ARG A 325 3.23 -4.27 4.78
N TYR A 326 2.68 -5.47 4.78
CA TYR A 326 1.37 -5.78 5.38
C TYR A 326 1.23 -5.32 6.83
N SER A 327 2.27 -5.51 7.66
CA SER A 327 2.28 -5.10 9.07
C SER A 327 2.14 -3.59 9.28
N THR A 328 2.39 -2.78 8.25
CA THR A 328 2.34 -1.30 8.35
C THR A 328 1.22 -0.68 7.52
N MET A 329 0.52 -1.44 6.67
CA MET A 329 -0.47 -0.90 5.73
C MET A 329 -1.59 -0.08 6.39
N SER A 330 -1.95 -0.39 7.64
CA SER A 330 -2.95 0.39 8.39
C SER A 330 -2.56 1.86 8.57
N PHE A 331 -1.26 2.19 8.60
CA PHE A 331 -0.76 3.56 8.72
C PHE A 331 -0.86 4.38 7.42
N ILE A 332 -1.15 3.77 6.26
CA ILE A 332 -1.32 4.50 4.99
C ILE A 332 -2.37 5.61 5.12
N LEU A 333 -3.47 5.32 5.82
CA LEU A 333 -4.56 6.27 6.07
C LEU A 333 -4.08 7.49 6.86
N LEU A 334 -3.29 7.24 7.90
CA LEU A 334 -2.74 8.28 8.76
C LEU A 334 -1.76 9.16 7.98
N LEU A 335 -0.82 8.55 7.24
CA LEU A 335 0.19 9.27 6.48
C LEU A 335 -0.45 10.14 5.40
N ALA A 336 -1.39 9.61 4.61
CA ALA A 336 -2.08 10.39 3.58
C ALA A 336 -2.84 11.57 4.18
N ARG A 337 -3.55 11.35 5.31
CA ARG A 337 -4.29 12.40 6.02
C ARG A 337 -3.37 13.52 6.50
N LEU A 338 -2.29 13.18 7.20
CA LEU A 338 -1.34 14.15 7.73
C LEU A 338 -0.60 14.89 6.63
N ALA A 339 -0.22 14.19 5.56
CA ALA A 339 0.45 14.82 4.43
C ALA A 339 -0.43 15.87 3.73
N LEU A 340 -1.74 15.62 3.64
CA LEU A 340 -2.73 16.60 3.19
C LEU A 340 -2.91 17.75 4.18
N GLU A 341 -3.03 17.45 5.48
CA GLU A 341 -3.16 18.46 6.54
C GLU A 341 -2.00 19.46 6.52
N PHE A 342 -0.78 18.98 6.27
CA PHE A 342 0.43 19.80 6.22
C PHE A 342 0.71 20.42 4.85
N GLY A 343 -0.09 20.13 3.82
CA GLY A 343 0.11 20.65 2.46
C GLY A 343 1.47 20.26 1.87
N LEU A 344 1.93 19.03 2.14
CA LEU A 344 3.26 18.56 1.71
C LEU A 344 3.31 18.09 0.25
N PHE A 345 2.13 17.91 -0.35
CA PHE A 345 1.92 17.44 -1.71
C PHE A 345 0.82 18.26 -2.38
N GLU A 346 0.76 18.23 -3.70
CA GLU A 346 -0.32 18.88 -4.44
C GLU A 346 -1.68 18.20 -4.14
N GLU A 347 -2.78 18.93 -4.30
CA GLU A 347 -4.12 18.43 -3.95
C GLU A 347 -4.48 17.17 -4.75
N GLU A 348 -4.10 17.14 -6.04
CA GLU A 348 -4.24 16.00 -6.94
C GLU A 348 -3.43 14.77 -6.53
N GLU A 349 -2.31 14.94 -5.83
CA GLU A 349 -1.46 13.84 -5.36
C GLU A 349 -2.07 13.14 -4.13
N ARG A 350 -3.07 13.77 -3.50
CA ARG A 350 -3.87 13.24 -2.38
C ARG A 350 -3.03 12.68 -1.24
N GLY A 351 -2.09 13.49 -0.75
CA GLY A 351 -1.19 13.09 0.35
C GLY A 351 -0.17 12.03 -0.06
N GLY A 352 0.23 12.03 -1.34
CA GLY A 352 1.21 11.10 -1.89
C GLY A 352 0.64 9.78 -2.40
N LEU A 353 -0.66 9.54 -2.25
CA LEU A 353 -1.32 8.29 -2.71
C LEU A 353 -1.20 8.07 -4.22
N LEU A 354 -1.21 9.15 -5.00
CA LEU A 354 -1.14 9.07 -6.47
C LEU A 354 0.26 9.29 -7.03
N ILE A 355 1.28 9.43 -6.18
CA ILE A 355 2.63 9.62 -6.66
C ILE A 355 3.17 8.28 -7.17
N GLU A 356 3.53 8.26 -8.45
CA GLU A 356 4.15 7.12 -9.09
C GLU A 356 5.51 6.83 -8.43
N GLY A 357 5.72 5.55 -8.09
CA GLY A 357 7.03 5.04 -7.68
C GLY A 357 7.98 4.89 -8.87
N ASN A 358 9.14 4.29 -8.62
CA ASN A 358 10.14 4.07 -9.68
C ASN A 358 9.65 3.15 -10.80
N TYR A 359 8.62 2.33 -10.54
CA TYR A 359 8.03 1.41 -11.49
C TYR A 359 6.81 1.99 -12.22
N GLY A 360 6.43 3.24 -11.93
CA GLY A 360 5.23 3.89 -12.48
C GLY A 360 3.94 3.55 -11.75
N ASP A 361 3.96 2.64 -10.78
CA ASP A 361 2.80 2.31 -9.96
C ASP A 361 2.66 3.29 -8.78
N ASN A 362 1.45 3.77 -8.53
CA ASN A 362 1.11 4.53 -7.33
C ASN A 362 0.58 3.63 -6.20
N ILE A 363 0.27 4.21 -5.03
CA ILE A 363 -0.14 3.45 -3.83
C ILE A 363 -1.42 2.65 -4.07
N LEU A 364 -2.39 3.19 -4.82
CA LEU A 364 -3.63 2.48 -5.12
C LEU A 364 -3.37 1.25 -5.99
N GLN A 365 -2.45 1.37 -6.96
CA GLN A 365 -2.00 0.23 -7.76
C GLN A 365 -1.25 -0.80 -6.90
N TYR A 366 -0.37 -0.35 -6.01
CA TYR A 366 0.35 -1.22 -5.07
C TYR A 366 -0.59 -2.01 -4.16
N LEU A 367 -1.60 -1.36 -3.56
CA LEU A 367 -2.58 -2.03 -2.71
C LEU A 367 -3.38 -3.10 -3.46
N VAL A 368 -3.67 -2.89 -4.74
CA VAL A 368 -4.36 -3.91 -5.55
C VAL A 368 -3.40 -5.02 -5.98
N HIS A 369 -2.14 -4.65 -6.30
CA HIS A 369 -1.09 -5.54 -6.76
C HIS A 369 -0.60 -6.49 -5.66
N GLU A 370 -0.31 -6.00 -4.46
CA GLU A 370 0.24 -6.80 -3.36
C GLU A 370 -0.79 -7.80 -2.84
N GLY A 371 -0.44 -9.08 -2.91
CA GLY A 371 -1.26 -10.21 -2.49
C GLY A 371 -0.62 -11.48 -3.01
N GLY A 372 0.43 -11.92 -2.31
CA GLY A 372 1.01 -13.24 -2.53
C GLY A 372 0.20 -14.32 -1.83
N ASP A 373 0.44 -15.57 -2.21
CA ASP A 373 -0.34 -16.75 -1.83
C ASP A 373 -0.31 -17.08 -0.31
N GLU A 374 0.49 -16.36 0.49
CA GLU A 374 0.87 -16.77 1.85
C GLU A 374 0.10 -16.09 2.99
N ASP A 375 -0.64 -14.99 2.76
CA ASP A 375 -1.32 -14.28 3.86
C ASP A 375 -2.76 -13.86 3.53
N ALA A 376 -3.72 -14.72 3.90
CA ALA A 376 -5.15 -14.42 3.77
C ALA A 376 -5.59 -13.22 4.63
N ASP A 377 -4.87 -12.90 5.70
CA ASP A 377 -5.19 -11.76 6.57
C ASP A 377 -4.78 -10.43 5.90
N ALA A 378 -3.77 -10.45 5.02
CA ALA A 378 -3.35 -9.29 4.25
C ALA A 378 -4.45 -8.73 3.33
N ASP A 379 -5.21 -9.60 2.66
CA ASP A 379 -6.31 -9.19 1.78
C ASP A 379 -7.42 -8.45 2.55
N GLU A 380 -7.71 -8.87 3.78
CA GLU A 380 -8.69 -8.21 4.65
C GLU A 380 -8.18 -6.83 5.10
N ILE A 381 -6.89 -6.73 5.48
CA ILE A 381 -6.26 -5.45 5.84
C ILE A 381 -6.31 -4.48 4.66
N ILE A 382 -5.90 -4.91 3.46
CA ILE A 382 -5.92 -4.09 2.24
C ILE A 382 -7.34 -3.64 1.92
N GLN A 383 -8.32 -4.54 1.96
CA GLN A 383 -9.72 -4.18 1.71
C GLN A 383 -10.20 -3.11 2.71
N ASN A 384 -9.88 -3.27 3.99
CA ASN A 384 -10.23 -2.29 5.02
C ASN A 384 -9.59 -0.92 4.77
N VAL A 385 -8.32 -0.90 4.33
CA VAL A 385 -7.63 0.33 3.92
C VAL A 385 -8.34 1.00 2.74
N LEU A 386 -8.66 0.24 1.68
CA LEU A 386 -9.37 0.78 0.51
C LEU A 386 -10.76 1.32 0.85
N ILE A 387 -11.51 0.64 1.73
CA ILE A 387 -12.82 1.09 2.23
C ILE A 387 -12.67 2.42 2.98
N ARG A 388 -11.68 2.54 3.88
CA ARG A 388 -11.47 3.76 4.65
C ARG A 388 -10.98 4.91 3.76
N LEU A 389 -10.06 4.66 2.82
CA LEU A 389 -9.65 5.65 1.82
C LEU A 389 -10.85 6.18 1.02
N ARG A 390 -11.78 5.30 0.65
CA ARG A 390 -13.05 5.69 0.01
C ARG A 390 -13.92 6.56 0.91
N GLN A 391 -14.10 6.16 2.17
CA GLN A 391 -14.92 6.93 3.13
C GLN A 391 -14.35 8.33 3.39
N MET A 392 -13.02 8.48 3.34
CA MET A 392 -12.33 9.75 3.48
C MET A 392 -12.32 10.59 2.19
N GLY A 393 -12.82 10.05 1.07
CA GLY A 393 -12.80 10.73 -0.23
C GLY A 393 -11.42 10.75 -0.91
N TYR A 394 -10.44 10.02 -0.36
CA TYR A 394 -9.09 9.92 -0.90
C TYR A 394 -8.98 8.90 -2.02
N PHE A 395 -9.82 7.87 -2.02
CA PHE A 395 -10.00 6.96 -3.15
C PHE A 395 -11.36 7.24 -3.79
N LYS A 396 -11.35 7.53 -5.09
CA LYS A 396 -12.50 7.93 -5.89
C LYS A 396 -12.81 6.85 -6.92
N LYS A 397 -14.05 6.88 -7.43
CA LYS A 397 -14.49 5.91 -8.42
C LYS A 397 -13.70 6.02 -9.72
N GLU A 398 -13.36 7.25 -10.10
CA GLU A 398 -12.62 7.58 -11.32
C GLU A 398 -11.24 6.93 -11.33
N ASP A 399 -10.60 6.80 -10.17
CA ASP A 399 -9.27 6.19 -10.00
C ASP A 399 -9.24 4.72 -10.44
N ILE A 400 -10.34 3.99 -10.19
CA ILE A 400 -10.46 2.57 -10.59
C ILE A 400 -10.24 2.44 -12.10
N GLN A 401 -10.77 3.41 -12.86
CA GLN A 401 -10.67 3.42 -14.30
C GLN A 401 -9.37 4.04 -14.79
N GLU A 402 -8.96 5.16 -14.19
CA GLU A 402 -7.78 5.93 -14.58
C GLU A 402 -6.50 5.10 -14.44
N TYR A 403 -6.37 4.40 -13.32
CA TYR A 403 -5.22 3.54 -13.02
C TYR A 403 -5.45 2.07 -13.40
N GLY A 404 -6.57 1.77 -14.06
CA GLY A 404 -6.89 0.42 -14.54
C GLY A 404 -6.86 -0.65 -13.43
N LEU A 405 -7.33 -0.33 -12.22
CA LEU A 405 -7.13 -1.18 -11.03
C LEU A 405 -7.73 -2.59 -11.21
N VAL A 406 -8.89 -2.72 -11.87
CA VAL A 406 -9.48 -4.03 -12.16
C VAL A 406 -8.65 -4.82 -13.19
N VAL A 407 -8.13 -4.14 -14.22
CA VAL A 407 -7.21 -4.76 -15.18
C VAL A 407 -5.95 -5.24 -14.47
N LEU A 408 -5.37 -4.41 -13.60
CA LEU A 408 -4.17 -4.72 -12.82
C LEU A 408 -4.40 -5.95 -11.93
N SER A 409 -5.53 -6.02 -11.21
CA SER A 409 -5.86 -7.17 -10.38
C SER A 409 -5.93 -8.49 -11.16
N CYS A 410 -6.24 -8.45 -12.46
CA CYS A 410 -6.33 -9.63 -13.32
C CYS A 410 -5.02 -10.02 -14.02
N LYS A 411 -3.93 -9.22 -13.88
CA LYS A 411 -2.62 -9.53 -14.49
C LYS A 411 -1.83 -10.62 -13.74
N TYR A 412 -2.29 -11.00 -12.55
CA TYR A 412 -1.59 -11.92 -11.66
C TYR A 412 -2.14 -13.34 -11.76
N ARG A 413 -1.31 -14.30 -11.36
CA ARG A 413 -1.65 -15.73 -11.37
C ARG A 413 -2.87 -16.00 -10.51
N GLU A 414 -2.98 -15.36 -9.36
CA GLU A 414 -4.10 -15.48 -8.43
C GLU A 414 -4.79 -14.13 -8.29
N ILE A 415 -6.12 -14.12 -8.47
CA ILE A 415 -6.92 -12.92 -8.27
C ILE A 415 -7.56 -13.03 -6.89
N SER A 416 -7.19 -12.12 -5.98
CA SER A 416 -7.92 -11.94 -4.73
C SER A 416 -9.38 -11.61 -5.01
N GLU A 417 -10.28 -12.55 -4.70
CA GLU A 417 -11.72 -12.36 -4.86
C GLU A 417 -12.20 -11.15 -4.04
N ILE A 418 -11.64 -10.96 -2.85
CA ILE A 418 -12.01 -9.88 -1.92
C ILE A 418 -11.73 -8.51 -2.54
N LYS A 419 -10.51 -8.30 -3.07
CA LYS A 419 -10.10 -7.04 -3.72
C LYS A 419 -10.83 -6.85 -5.05
N PHE A 420 -10.89 -7.88 -5.88
CA PHE A 420 -11.56 -7.82 -7.18
C PHE A 420 -13.05 -7.48 -7.03
N ARG A 421 -13.76 -8.17 -6.13
CA ARG A 421 -15.16 -7.88 -5.81
C ARG A 421 -15.32 -6.43 -5.39
N PHE A 422 -14.54 -5.95 -4.42
CA PHE A 422 -14.64 -4.58 -3.93
C PHE A 422 -14.55 -3.53 -5.06
N LEU A 423 -13.58 -3.67 -5.96
CA LEU A 423 -13.39 -2.75 -7.09
C LEU A 423 -14.55 -2.83 -8.10
N VAL A 424 -14.98 -4.03 -8.46
CA VAL A 424 -16.03 -4.24 -9.47
C VAL A 424 -17.41 -3.85 -8.95
N GLU A 425 -17.74 -4.15 -7.70
CA GLU A 425 -19.02 -3.74 -7.12
C GLU A 425 -19.12 -2.21 -7.00
N TRP A 426 -17.98 -1.52 -6.82
CA TRP A 426 -17.94 -0.06 -6.79
C TRP A 426 -17.99 0.56 -8.19
N ASP A 427 -17.24 0.03 -9.16
CA ASP A 427 -17.35 0.43 -10.55
C ASP A 427 -17.38 -0.74 -11.53
N PRO A 428 -18.58 -1.25 -11.87
CA PRO A 428 -18.69 -2.35 -12.83
C PRO A 428 -18.19 -2.01 -14.23
N THR A 429 -18.16 -0.72 -14.60
CA THR A 429 -17.74 -0.30 -15.95
C THR A 429 -16.27 -0.54 -16.21
N SER A 430 -15.47 -0.73 -15.17
CA SER A 430 -14.09 -1.18 -15.27
C SER A 430 -13.94 -2.57 -15.91
N LEU A 431 -14.94 -3.46 -15.80
CA LEU A 431 -14.93 -4.80 -16.43
C LEU A 431 -14.90 -4.76 -17.96
N ILE A 432 -15.39 -3.66 -18.55
CA ILE A 432 -15.48 -3.48 -20.00
C ILE A 432 -14.43 -2.50 -20.53
N LYS A 433 -13.55 -1.98 -19.66
CA LYS A 433 -12.44 -1.13 -20.06
C LYS A 433 -11.24 -1.98 -20.44
N THR A 434 -10.55 -1.55 -21.50
CA THR A 434 -9.31 -2.19 -21.92
C THR A 434 -8.12 -1.53 -21.23
N ASP A 435 -7.00 -2.24 -21.17
CA ASP A 435 -5.73 -1.79 -20.58
C ASP A 435 -5.03 -0.64 -21.34
N GLY A 436 -5.65 -0.09 -22.38
CA GLY A 436 -5.13 0.98 -23.25
C GLY A 436 -3.95 0.56 -24.14
N GLN A 437 -3.03 -0.25 -23.63
CA GLN A 437 -1.80 -0.66 -24.31
C GLN A 437 -2.01 -1.82 -25.27
N THR A 438 -2.78 -2.83 -24.86
CA THR A 438 -2.98 -4.06 -25.63
C THR A 438 -4.41 -4.26 -26.10
N GLY A 439 -5.32 -3.40 -25.66
CA GLY A 439 -6.74 -3.56 -25.90
C GLY A 439 -7.32 -4.77 -25.15
N ARG A 440 -6.63 -5.29 -24.12
CA ARG A 440 -7.10 -6.43 -23.35
C ARG A 440 -8.07 -5.99 -22.26
N LEU A 441 -9.18 -6.71 -22.15
CA LEU A 441 -10.12 -6.62 -21.03
C LEU A 441 -9.59 -7.37 -19.81
N PRO A 442 -10.10 -7.10 -18.60
CA PRO A 442 -9.86 -7.94 -17.42
C PRO A 442 -10.07 -9.43 -17.70
N LEU A 443 -11.12 -9.78 -18.44
CA LEU A 443 -11.42 -11.17 -18.78
C LEU A 443 -10.35 -11.82 -19.67
N HIS A 444 -9.66 -11.07 -20.54
CA HIS A 444 -8.55 -11.60 -21.33
C HIS A 444 -7.38 -12.00 -20.42
N LEU A 445 -7.08 -11.17 -19.42
CA LEU A 445 -5.96 -11.38 -18.52
C LEU A 445 -6.25 -12.56 -17.58
N ALA A 446 -7.43 -12.59 -16.98
CA ALA A 446 -7.89 -13.73 -16.17
C ALA A 446 -7.87 -15.05 -16.95
N ALA A 447 -8.27 -15.02 -18.23
CA ALA A 447 -8.20 -16.14 -19.16
C ALA A 447 -6.79 -16.57 -19.58
N THR A 448 -5.72 -15.92 -19.08
CA THR A 448 -4.33 -16.36 -19.30
C THR A 448 -3.69 -17.03 -18.09
N HIS A 449 -4.41 -17.11 -16.96
CA HIS A 449 -3.88 -17.63 -15.69
C HIS A 449 -4.53 -18.95 -15.29
N THR A 450 -5.77 -18.93 -14.80
CA THR A 450 -6.48 -20.11 -14.29
C THR A 450 -7.95 -20.11 -14.74
N ILE A 451 -8.57 -21.30 -14.80
CA ILE A 451 -10.00 -21.40 -15.11
C ILE A 451 -10.88 -20.76 -14.02
N GLN A 452 -10.38 -20.69 -12.79
CA GLN A 452 -11.02 -20.07 -11.63
C GLN A 452 -11.02 -18.54 -11.75
N ASN A 453 -9.89 -17.95 -12.14
CA ASN A 453 -9.81 -16.52 -12.45
C ASN A 453 -10.76 -16.17 -13.60
N PHE A 454 -10.73 -16.95 -14.69
CA PHE A 454 -11.65 -16.79 -15.80
C PHE A 454 -13.11 -16.88 -15.35
N ARG A 455 -13.46 -17.92 -14.58
CA ARG A 455 -14.80 -18.15 -14.02
C ARG A 455 -15.26 -16.94 -13.22
N MET A 456 -14.43 -16.46 -12.29
CA MET A 456 -14.77 -15.34 -11.43
C MET A 456 -15.02 -14.07 -12.25
N VAL A 457 -14.06 -13.65 -13.07
CA VAL A 457 -14.20 -12.42 -13.87
C VAL A 457 -15.37 -12.51 -14.85
N PHE A 458 -15.61 -13.68 -15.44
CA PHE A 458 -16.75 -13.89 -16.34
C PHE A 458 -18.08 -13.84 -15.58
N GLU A 459 -18.16 -14.44 -14.41
CA GLU A 459 -19.34 -14.40 -13.55
C GLU A 459 -19.72 -12.97 -13.18
N TYR A 460 -18.75 -12.12 -12.82
CA TYR A 460 -18.99 -10.69 -12.59
C TYR A 460 -19.39 -9.94 -13.87
N GLY A 461 -18.81 -10.31 -15.02
CA GLY A 461 -19.23 -9.82 -16.32
C GLY A 461 -20.71 -10.08 -16.61
N ILE A 462 -21.18 -11.30 -16.33
CA ILE A 462 -22.60 -11.66 -16.48
C ILE A 462 -23.47 -11.02 -15.40
N ARG A 463 -23.02 -10.97 -14.14
CA ARG A 463 -23.77 -10.37 -13.02
C ARG A 463 -24.14 -8.91 -13.29
N TYR A 464 -23.18 -8.11 -13.77
CA TYR A 464 -23.39 -6.68 -14.03
C TYR A 464 -23.85 -6.37 -15.46
N TYR A 465 -23.55 -7.25 -16.42
CA TYR A 465 -23.95 -7.10 -17.82
C TYR A 465 -24.64 -8.36 -18.37
N PRO A 466 -25.76 -8.82 -17.78
CA PRO A 466 -26.38 -10.14 -18.05
C PRO A 466 -26.93 -10.31 -19.46
N LYS A 467 -26.97 -9.24 -20.25
CA LYS A 467 -27.46 -9.22 -21.63
C LYS A 467 -26.31 -9.41 -22.62
N LYS A 468 -26.51 -8.93 -23.84
CA LYS A 468 -25.52 -8.77 -24.92
C LYS A 468 -24.10 -8.51 -24.43
N LYS A 469 -23.90 -7.49 -23.59
CA LYS A 469 -22.57 -7.00 -23.23
C LYS A 469 -21.73 -8.07 -22.52
N GLY A 470 -22.26 -8.73 -21.49
CA GLY A 470 -21.52 -9.74 -20.74
C GLY A 470 -21.14 -10.95 -21.58
N ILE A 471 -22.05 -11.45 -22.42
CA ILE A 471 -21.75 -12.56 -23.34
C ILE A 471 -20.72 -12.16 -24.38
N SER A 472 -20.81 -10.92 -24.89
CA SER A 472 -19.86 -10.42 -25.89
C SER A 472 -18.42 -10.35 -25.35
N LEU A 473 -18.23 -10.19 -24.03
CA LEU A 473 -16.90 -10.17 -23.41
C LEU A 473 -16.11 -11.46 -23.70
N LEU A 474 -16.76 -12.63 -23.80
CA LEU A 474 -16.09 -13.90 -24.11
C LEU A 474 -15.42 -13.92 -25.49
N PHE A 475 -15.95 -13.13 -26.41
CA PHE A 475 -15.61 -13.16 -27.83
C PHE A 475 -15.08 -11.85 -28.36
N GLN A 476 -14.94 -10.83 -27.51
CA GLN A 476 -14.31 -9.57 -27.86
C GLN A 476 -12.82 -9.82 -28.14
N ARG A 477 -12.33 -9.35 -29.28
CA ARG A 477 -10.92 -9.46 -29.67
C ARG A 477 -10.10 -8.42 -28.92
N SER A 478 -8.95 -8.84 -28.39
CA SER A 478 -7.91 -7.89 -27.98
C SER A 478 -7.23 -7.26 -29.20
N GLY A 479 -6.38 -6.27 -28.99
CA GLY A 479 -5.57 -5.66 -30.05
C GLY A 479 -4.62 -6.65 -30.76
N PHE A 480 -4.40 -7.84 -30.17
CA PHE A 480 -3.62 -8.92 -30.78
C PHE A 480 -4.47 -9.95 -31.54
N GLY A 481 -5.80 -9.83 -31.50
CA GLY A 481 -6.73 -10.75 -32.16
C GLY A 481 -7.35 -11.89 -31.32
N PRO A 482 -6.72 -12.47 -30.27
CA PRO A 482 -7.37 -13.55 -29.51
C PRO A 482 -8.47 -12.99 -28.62
N THR A 483 -9.49 -13.82 -28.36
CA THR A 483 -10.61 -13.54 -27.45
C THR A 483 -10.37 -14.20 -26.09
N PRO A 484 -11.07 -13.80 -25.01
CA PRO A 484 -10.92 -14.47 -23.72
C PRO A 484 -11.26 -15.96 -23.75
N PHE A 485 -12.32 -16.34 -24.48
CA PHE A 485 -12.65 -17.75 -24.66
C PHE A 485 -11.51 -18.54 -25.31
N LEU A 486 -10.91 -17.99 -26.37
CA LEU A 486 -9.78 -18.65 -27.04
C LEU A 486 -8.55 -18.73 -26.12
N LEU A 487 -8.26 -17.67 -25.37
CA LEU A 487 -7.16 -17.66 -24.40
C LEU A 487 -7.38 -18.72 -23.33
N ALA A 488 -8.59 -18.83 -22.76
CA ALA A 488 -8.92 -19.82 -21.75
C ALA A 488 -8.74 -21.26 -22.27
N CYS A 489 -9.12 -21.54 -23.53
CA CYS A 489 -8.88 -22.84 -24.17
C CYS A 489 -7.40 -23.08 -24.55
N GLN A 490 -6.59 -22.03 -24.68
CA GLN A 490 -5.18 -22.10 -25.12
C GLN A 490 -4.15 -22.05 -23.98
N ILE A 491 -4.56 -21.76 -22.73
CA ILE A 491 -3.65 -21.75 -21.56
C ILE A 491 -2.83 -23.05 -21.48
N SER A 492 -3.36 -24.15 -22.00
CA SER A 492 -2.73 -25.47 -22.10
C SER A 492 -1.28 -25.50 -22.61
N PHE A 493 -0.78 -24.45 -23.26
CA PHE A 493 0.58 -24.42 -23.81
C PHE A 493 1.62 -23.64 -22.99
N ARG A 494 1.26 -22.90 -21.92
CA ARG A 494 2.21 -21.96 -21.29
C ARG A 494 2.73 -22.35 -19.91
N THR A 495 1.98 -23.13 -19.13
CA THR A 495 2.42 -23.62 -17.82
C THR A 495 2.41 -25.14 -17.86
N TYR A 496 3.51 -25.77 -17.45
CA TYR A 496 3.71 -27.22 -17.54
C TYR A 496 2.77 -28.05 -16.62
N GLU A 497 1.84 -27.41 -15.90
CA GLU A 497 1.12 -28.06 -14.80
C GLU A 497 -0.34 -28.42 -15.12
N GLU A 498 -1.09 -27.69 -15.94
CA GLU A 498 -2.51 -28.03 -16.17
C GLU A 498 -2.99 -27.67 -17.60
N VAL A 499 -3.34 -28.70 -18.37
CA VAL A 499 -4.01 -28.55 -19.68
C VAL A 499 -5.51 -28.57 -19.43
N PHE A 500 -6.17 -27.41 -19.59
CA PHE A 500 -7.63 -27.35 -19.55
C PHE A 500 -8.22 -27.86 -20.87
N ASP A 501 -9.21 -28.74 -20.78
CA ASP A 501 -10.00 -29.17 -21.93
C ASP A 501 -10.94 -28.01 -22.35
N PRO A 502 -11.10 -27.68 -23.64
CA PRO A 502 -12.08 -26.68 -24.08
C PRO A 502 -13.50 -26.96 -23.54
N GLU A 503 -13.81 -28.22 -23.30
CA GLU A 503 -15.01 -28.74 -22.65
C GLU A 503 -15.19 -28.19 -21.23
N ASP A 504 -14.12 -28.04 -20.44
CA ASP A 504 -14.17 -27.47 -19.09
C ASP A 504 -14.46 -25.98 -19.12
N VAL A 505 -13.82 -25.25 -20.03
CA VAL A 505 -14.09 -23.81 -20.24
C VAL A 505 -15.54 -23.62 -20.66
N MET A 506 -16.02 -24.43 -21.60
CA MET A 506 -17.40 -24.39 -22.05
C MET A 506 -18.38 -24.73 -20.92
N LYS A 507 -18.07 -25.72 -20.08
CA LYS A 507 -18.87 -26.08 -18.91
C LYS A 507 -18.98 -24.91 -17.93
N VAL A 508 -17.88 -24.21 -17.63
CA VAL A 508 -17.90 -23.01 -16.79
C VAL A 508 -18.80 -21.92 -17.37
N VAL A 509 -18.71 -21.68 -18.68
CA VAL A 509 -19.55 -20.70 -19.37
C VAL A 509 -21.03 -21.08 -19.26
N GLU A 510 -21.38 -22.34 -19.54
CA GLU A 510 -22.75 -22.84 -19.44
C GLU A 510 -23.29 -22.75 -18.00
N ASP A 511 -22.51 -23.18 -17.01
CA ASP A 511 -22.87 -23.16 -15.59
C ASP A 511 -23.15 -21.72 -15.11
N ILE A 512 -22.36 -20.73 -15.55
CA ILE A 512 -22.62 -19.32 -15.25
C ILE A 512 -23.91 -18.85 -15.94
N LEU A 513 -24.08 -19.10 -17.23
CA LEU A 513 -25.26 -18.64 -17.96
C LEU A 513 -26.56 -19.27 -17.45
N ILE A 514 -26.52 -20.51 -16.97
CA ILE A 514 -27.66 -21.18 -16.32
C ILE A 514 -27.98 -20.52 -14.99
N ARG A 515 -26.96 -20.22 -14.15
CA ARG A 515 -27.16 -19.56 -12.85
C ARG A 515 -27.81 -18.18 -12.94
N TYR A 516 -27.58 -17.47 -14.05
CA TYR A 516 -28.16 -16.13 -14.29
C TYR A 516 -29.35 -16.13 -15.26
N SER A 517 -29.94 -17.31 -15.54
CA SER A 517 -31.05 -17.47 -16.49
C SER A 517 -32.35 -16.76 -16.07
N ASP A 518 -32.51 -16.43 -14.79
CA ASP A 518 -33.63 -15.63 -14.27
C ASP A 518 -33.68 -14.21 -14.85
N THR A 519 -32.55 -13.73 -15.37
CA THR A 519 -32.51 -12.50 -16.18
C THR A 519 -32.53 -12.90 -17.66
N PRO A 520 -33.64 -12.70 -18.40
CA PRO A 520 -33.75 -13.18 -19.77
C PRO A 520 -32.62 -12.63 -20.64
N ILE A 521 -31.72 -13.52 -21.05
CA ILE A 521 -30.70 -13.19 -22.05
C ILE A 521 -31.44 -12.92 -23.35
N ASN A 522 -31.36 -11.68 -23.84
CA ASN A 522 -31.89 -11.33 -25.16
C ASN A 522 -30.96 -11.91 -26.25
N ILE A 523 -31.09 -13.21 -26.52
CA ILE A 523 -30.24 -13.94 -27.47
C ILE A 523 -30.34 -13.30 -28.86
N THR A 524 -31.53 -12.84 -29.25
CA THR A 524 -31.76 -12.10 -30.51
C THR A 524 -30.85 -10.87 -30.64
N GLU A 525 -30.84 -10.01 -29.61
CA GLU A 525 -30.03 -8.79 -29.60
C GLU A 525 -28.53 -9.08 -29.51
N ALA A 526 -28.15 -10.10 -28.72
CA ALA A 526 -26.77 -10.57 -28.64
C ALA A 526 -26.29 -11.09 -30.01
N LEU A 527 -27.12 -11.84 -30.73
CA LEU A 527 -26.80 -12.40 -32.05
C LEU A 527 -26.63 -11.30 -33.10
N ILE A 528 -27.57 -10.35 -33.16
CA ILE A 528 -27.48 -9.20 -34.09
C ILE A 528 -26.20 -8.40 -33.81
N THR A 529 -25.89 -8.16 -32.54
CA THR A 529 -24.68 -7.45 -32.16
C THR A 529 -23.44 -8.18 -32.61
N ALA A 530 -23.34 -9.47 -32.26
CA ALA A 530 -22.18 -10.29 -32.60
C ALA A 530 -21.96 -10.38 -34.11
N ALA A 531 -23.01 -10.21 -34.91
CA ALA A 531 -22.92 -10.18 -36.36
C ALA A 531 -22.52 -8.81 -36.95
N ILE A 532 -22.72 -7.71 -36.23
CA ILE A 532 -22.44 -6.33 -36.71
C ILE A 532 -21.11 -5.80 -36.16
N ASP A 533 -20.73 -6.18 -34.94
CA ASP A 533 -19.56 -5.66 -34.25
C ASP A 533 -18.28 -6.40 -34.70
N GLU A 534 -17.39 -5.71 -35.40
CA GLU A 534 -16.15 -6.28 -35.96
C GLU A 534 -15.15 -6.71 -34.88
N ASP A 535 -15.27 -6.16 -33.67
CA ASP A 535 -14.45 -6.54 -32.53
C ASP A 535 -14.92 -7.87 -31.90
N ILE A 536 -16.10 -8.36 -32.24
CA ILE A 536 -16.62 -9.64 -31.77
C ILE A 536 -16.26 -10.76 -32.76
N HIS A 537 -15.60 -11.80 -32.26
CA HIS A 537 -15.25 -12.96 -33.07
C HIS A 537 -16.50 -13.73 -33.52
N LEU A 538 -16.51 -14.23 -34.77
CA LEU A 538 -17.60 -15.03 -35.36
C LEU A 538 -18.01 -16.26 -34.52
N ASN A 539 -17.14 -16.74 -33.64
CA ASN A 539 -17.43 -17.82 -32.70
C ASN A 539 -18.58 -17.47 -31.76
N CYS A 540 -18.80 -16.19 -31.45
CA CYS A 540 -19.96 -15.72 -30.68
C CYS A 540 -21.28 -16.03 -31.40
N VAL A 541 -21.33 -15.79 -32.72
CA VAL A 541 -22.51 -16.08 -33.55
C VAL A 541 -22.81 -17.57 -33.53
N TYR A 542 -21.80 -18.41 -33.76
CA TYR A 542 -21.97 -19.87 -33.71
C TYR A 542 -22.39 -20.36 -32.32
N PHE A 543 -21.80 -19.80 -31.26
CA PHE A 543 -22.16 -20.10 -29.87
C PHE A 543 -23.63 -19.79 -29.59
N LEU A 544 -24.11 -18.59 -29.97
CA LEU A 544 -25.50 -18.18 -29.77
C LEU A 544 -26.48 -19.03 -30.59
N LEU A 545 -26.15 -19.35 -31.84
CA LEU A 545 -26.96 -20.23 -32.68
C LEU A 545 -27.06 -21.66 -32.13
N ARG A 546 -25.99 -22.17 -31.51
CA ARG A 546 -26.00 -23.50 -30.89
C ARG A 546 -26.90 -23.54 -29.65
N ARG A 547 -26.98 -22.44 -28.89
CA ARG A 547 -27.84 -22.33 -27.70
C ARG A 547 -29.32 -22.23 -28.04
N GLU A 548 -29.66 -21.50 -29.11
CA GLU A 548 -31.04 -21.35 -29.55
C GLU A 548 -31.15 -21.48 -31.08
N PRO A 549 -31.18 -22.72 -31.63
CA PRO A 549 -31.14 -22.94 -33.08
C PRO A 549 -32.33 -22.31 -33.83
N ASP A 550 -33.48 -22.14 -33.15
CA ASP A 550 -34.68 -21.54 -33.75
C ASP A 550 -34.62 -20.01 -33.83
N ILE A 551 -33.58 -19.36 -33.29
CA ILE A 551 -33.48 -17.90 -33.21
C ILE A 551 -33.50 -17.24 -34.58
N VAL A 552 -32.92 -17.89 -35.61
CA VAL A 552 -32.92 -17.39 -36.99
C VAL A 552 -34.34 -17.39 -37.54
N MET A 553 -35.11 -18.45 -37.29
CA MET A 553 -36.51 -18.53 -37.71
C MET A 553 -37.37 -17.49 -37.00
N LYS A 554 -37.11 -17.24 -35.71
CA LYS A 554 -37.76 -16.16 -34.94
C LYS A 554 -37.47 -14.79 -35.54
N LEU A 555 -36.21 -14.50 -35.86
CA LEU A 555 -35.78 -13.25 -36.51
C LEU A 555 -36.47 -13.04 -37.87
N LEU A 556 -36.56 -14.09 -38.68
CA LEU A 556 -37.23 -14.03 -39.99
C LEU A 556 -38.75 -13.87 -39.84
N SER A 557 -39.36 -14.48 -38.81
CA SER A 557 -40.81 -14.41 -38.56
C SER A 557 -41.27 -13.05 -38.02
N VAL A 558 -40.37 -12.26 -37.44
CA VAL A 558 -40.66 -10.88 -36.99
C VAL A 558 -40.81 -9.91 -38.18
N SER A 559 -40.43 -10.34 -39.39
CA SER A 559 -40.78 -9.63 -40.63
C SER A 559 -42.06 -10.19 -41.24
N PRO A 560 -43.22 -9.63 -40.91
CA PRO A 560 -43.93 -8.84 -41.93
C PRO A 560 -44.88 -7.76 -41.37
N HIS A 561 -44.68 -6.49 -41.75
CA HIS A 561 -45.70 -5.43 -41.98
C HIS A 561 -45.11 -4.04 -41.72
N ARG A 562 -44.58 -3.39 -42.78
CA ARG A 562 -44.60 -1.93 -43.07
C ARG A 562 -43.50 -1.60 -44.08
N TYR A 563 -43.86 -1.61 -45.35
CA TYR A 563 -43.49 -0.54 -46.27
C TYR A 563 -44.76 0.24 -46.58
#